data_AF-A0A433B5T1-F1
#
_entry.id   AF-A0A433B5T1-F1
#
_cell.length_a   1.000
_cell.length_b   1.000
_cell.length_c   1.000
_cell.angle_alpha   90.00
_cell.angle_beta   90.00
_cell.angle_gamma   90.00
#
_symmetry.space_group_name_H-M   'P 1'
#
loop_
_entity.id
_entity.type
_entity.pdbx_description
1 polymer ?
#
loop_
_entity_poly.entity_id
_entity_poly.type
_entity_poly.pdbx_seq_one_letter_code
_entity_poly.pdbx_strand_id
1 'polypeptide(L)'
;MGYVVVTDGPAEVVTRDQVWRLLQALLDGRLPFLSANYAADCLVMSDAFEFADKAVAEAIAFVADGSRPPTPKETEAALAALDYAQTPHPRT
;
A
#
# COMPACT_ATOMS: atom_id res chain seq x y z
N MET A 1 42.50 5.08 4.31
CA MET A 1 41.36 4.21 3.95
C MET A 1 40.13 4.81 4.60
N GLY A 2 39.28 5.48 3.81
CA GLY A 2 37.99 5.98 4.29
C GLY A 2 36.90 5.04 3.78
N TYR A 3 35.99 4.64 4.64
CA TYR A 3 34.77 3.94 4.25
C TYR A 3 33.59 4.90 4.43
N VAL A 4 32.66 4.89 3.48
CA VAL A 4 31.37 5.56 3.64
C VAL A 4 30.46 4.56 4.34
N VAL A 5 29.98 4.91 5.53
CA VAL A 5 28.84 4.22 6.13
C VAL A 5 27.60 4.78 5.45
N VAL A 6 27.01 4.02 4.54
CA VAL A 6 25.63 4.26 4.12
C VAL A 6 24.78 3.73 5.27
N THR A 7 24.35 4.62 6.15
CA THR A 7 23.33 4.27 7.14
C THR A 7 22.02 4.10 6.38
N ASP A 8 21.31 3.01 6.62
CA ASP A 8 19.91 2.93 6.23
C ASP A 8 19.20 4.17 6.79
N GLY A 9 18.66 5.00 5.91
CA GLY A 9 17.88 6.17 6.33
C GLY A 9 16.70 5.72 7.21
N PRO A 10 16.02 6.65 7.90
CA PRO A 10 14.81 6.28 8.64
C PRO A 10 13.84 5.58 7.68
N ALA A 11 13.26 4.47 8.12
CA ALA A 11 12.23 3.80 7.35
C ALA A 11 11.07 4.77 7.10
N GLU A 12 10.69 4.92 5.84
CA GLU A 12 9.56 5.75 5.46
C GLU A 12 8.28 4.98 5.72
N VAL A 13 7.35 5.59 6.45
CA VAL A 13 6.08 4.93 6.79
C VAL A 13 5.06 5.19 5.70
N VAL A 14 4.65 4.12 5.01
CA VAL A 14 3.51 4.13 4.09
C VAL A 14 2.24 4.28 4.90
N THR A 15 1.57 5.40 4.69
CA THR A 15 0.36 5.80 5.43
C THR A 15 -0.91 5.34 4.74
N ARG A 16 -1.98 5.25 5.53
CA ARG A 16 -3.32 4.93 5.05
C ARG A 16 -3.81 5.88 3.97
N ASP A 17 -3.64 7.19 4.16
CA ASP A 17 -4.02 8.21 3.18
C ASP A 17 -3.34 8.01 1.81
N GLN A 18 -2.06 7.63 1.81
CA GLN A 18 -1.33 7.35 0.58
C GLN A 18 -1.90 6.13 -0.15
N VAL A 19 -2.19 5.05 0.59
CA VAL A 19 -2.77 3.83 0.01
C VAL A 19 -4.21 4.03 -0.46
N TRP A 20 -5.01 4.81 0.28
CA TRP A 20 -6.35 5.18 -0.15
C TRP A 20 -6.32 5.92 -1.48
N ARG A 21 -5.41 6.89 -1.64
CA ARG A 21 -5.21 7.63 -2.90
C ARG A 21 -4.74 6.72 -4.05
N LEU A 22 -3.88 5.76 -3.76
CA LEU A 22 -3.44 4.75 -4.74
C LEU A 22 -4.63 3.94 -5.26
N LEU A 23 -5.43 3.38 -4.35
CA LEU A 23 -6.60 2.57 -4.69
C LEU A 23 -7.68 3.38 -5.42
N GLN A 24 -7.94 4.63 -5.01
CA GLN A 24 -8.85 5.53 -5.70
C GLN A 24 -8.37 5.88 -7.11
N ALA A 25 -7.07 6.18 -7.30
CA ALA A 25 -6.54 6.45 -8.62
C ALA A 25 -6.62 5.23 -9.56
N LEU A 26 -6.45 4.03 -9.01
CA LEU A 26 -6.65 2.78 -9.75
C LEU A 26 -8.12 2.58 -10.13
N LEU A 27 -9.05 2.79 -9.19
CA LEU A 27 -10.50 2.67 -9.41
C LEU A 27 -11.02 3.65 -10.48
N ASP A 28 -10.57 4.91 -10.42
CA ASP A 28 -10.96 5.95 -11.36
C ASP A 28 -10.34 5.77 -12.76
N GLY A 29 -9.45 4.79 -12.94
CA GLY A 29 -8.68 4.63 -14.16
C GLY A 29 -7.65 5.75 -14.41
N ARG A 30 -7.35 6.57 -13.40
CA ARG A 30 -6.33 7.63 -13.46
C ARG A 30 -4.91 7.08 -13.37
N LEU A 31 -4.75 5.88 -12.79
CA LEU A 31 -3.49 5.16 -12.71
C LEU A 31 -3.63 3.79 -13.40
N PRO A 32 -2.82 3.49 -14.44
CA PRO A 32 -2.81 2.16 -15.04
C PRO A 32 -2.40 1.08 -14.02
N PHE A 33 -3.05 -0.09 -14.08
CA PHE A 33 -2.77 -1.21 -13.18
C PHE A 33 -1.28 -1.57 -13.10
N LEU A 34 -0.60 -1.68 -14.25
CA LEU A 34 0.82 -2.05 -14.28
C LEU A 34 1.71 -1.07 -13.50
N SER A 35 1.38 0.22 -13.51
CA SER A 35 2.11 1.23 -12.74
C SER A 35 1.82 1.12 -11.24
N ALA A 36 0.55 0.88 -10.88
CA ALA A 36 0.16 0.66 -9.48
C ALA A 36 0.80 -0.61 -8.90
N ASN A 37 0.78 -1.70 -9.66
CA ASN A 37 1.37 -2.98 -9.31
C ASN A 37 2.88 -2.88 -9.14
N TYR A 38 3.59 -2.26 -10.09
CA TYR A 38 5.03 -2.03 -9.96
C TYR A 38 5.40 -1.23 -8.71
N ALA A 39 4.65 -0.16 -8.42
CA ALA A 39 4.88 0.63 -7.21
C ALA A 39 4.64 -0.19 -5.93
N ALA A 40 3.57 -1.00 -5.90
CA ALA A 40 3.27 -1.86 -4.76
C ALA A 40 4.34 -2.95 -4.56
N ASP A 41 4.84 -3.57 -5.64
CA ASP A 41 5.95 -4.52 -5.58
C ASP A 41 7.21 -3.88 -5.00
N CYS A 42 7.56 -2.67 -5.45
CA CYS A 42 8.71 -1.93 -4.90
C CYS A 42 8.57 -1.67 -3.39
N LEU A 43 7.35 -1.36 -2.91
CA LEU A 43 7.09 -1.14 -1.48
C LEU A 43 7.22 -2.44 -0.68
N VAL A 44 6.73 -3.57 -1.23
CA VAL A 44 6.80 -4.88 -0.56
C VAL A 44 8.24 -5.42 -0.50
N MET A 45 9.04 -5.19 -1.54
CA MET A 45 10.39 -5.74 -1.65
C MET A 45 11.46 -4.89 -0.95
N SER A 46 11.12 -3.71 -0.45
CA SER A 46 12.09 -2.77 0.11
C SER A 46 12.00 -2.71 1.63
N ASP A 47 13.12 -3.00 2.30
CA ASP A 47 13.27 -2.86 3.75
C ASP A 47 13.30 -1.39 4.21
N ALA A 48 13.27 -0.43 3.27
CA ALA A 48 13.25 1.00 3.56
C ALA A 48 11.84 1.54 3.89
N PHE A 49 10.80 0.72 3.73
CA PHE A 49 9.42 1.11 3.99
C PHE A 49 8.79 0.27 5.09
N GLU A 50 8.09 0.93 6.00
CA GLU A 50 7.18 0.30 6.95
C GLU A 50 5.73 0.62 6.60
N PHE A 51 4.79 -0.27 6.93
CA PHE A 51 3.37 -0.01 6.77
C PHE A 51 2.78 0.48 8.08
N ALA A 52 2.01 1.58 8.04
CA ALA A 52 1.44 2.20 9.24
C ALA A 52 0.59 1.24 10.07
N ASP A 53 -0.08 0.28 9.43
CA ASP A 53 -0.84 -0.77 10.08
C ASP A 53 -1.07 -1.97 9.14
N LYS A 54 -1.69 -3.02 9.67
CA LYS A 54 -1.99 -4.24 8.94
C LYS A 54 -2.90 -4.03 7.73
N ALA A 55 -3.90 -3.14 7.82
CA ALA A 55 -4.82 -2.89 6.71
C ALA A 55 -4.10 -2.19 5.55
N VAL A 56 -3.15 -1.31 5.87
CA VAL A 56 -2.25 -0.70 4.87
C VAL A 56 -1.40 -1.76 4.18
N ALA A 57 -0.79 -2.68 4.94
CA ALA A 57 0.02 -3.76 4.36
C ALA A 57 -0.82 -4.69 3.45
N GLU A 58 -2.02 -5.07 3.88
CA GLU A 58 -2.94 -5.92 3.10
C GLU A 58 -3.41 -5.23 1.81
N ALA A 59 -3.71 -3.93 1.87
CA ALA A 59 -4.10 -3.16 0.69
C ALA A 59 -2.95 -3.03 -0.32
N ILE A 60 -1.71 -2.85 0.13
CA ILE A 60 -0.54 -2.86 -0.75
C ILE A 60 -0.32 -4.25 -1.35
N ALA A 61 -0.41 -5.31 -0.55
CA ALA A 61 -0.29 -6.69 -1.04
C ALA A 61 -1.36 -7.04 -2.09
N PHE A 62 -2.58 -6.54 -1.93
CA PHE A 62 -3.64 -6.65 -2.93
C PHE A 62 -3.27 -6.01 -4.28
N VAL A 63 -2.63 -4.83 -4.27
CA VAL A 63 -2.18 -4.16 -5.50
C VAL A 63 -0.94 -4.84 -6.08
N ALA A 64 -0.06 -5.37 -5.23
CA ALA A 64 1.12 -6.12 -5.61
C ALA A 64 0.78 -7.49 -6.23
N ASP A 65 -0.44 -8.00 -6.05
CA ASP A 65 -0.90 -9.19 -6.77
C ASP A 65 -0.97 -8.92 -8.28
N GLY A 66 0.12 -9.25 -8.97
CA GLY A 66 0.31 -9.07 -10.41
C GLY A 66 -0.40 -10.12 -11.27
N SER A 67 -1.21 -11.01 -10.69
CA SER A 67 -1.85 -12.10 -11.45
C SER A 67 -2.84 -11.58 -12.49
N ARG A 68 -3.57 -10.50 -12.19
CA ARG A 68 -4.46 -9.78 -13.11
C ARG A 68 -4.82 -8.40 -12.55
N PRO A 69 -5.28 -7.47 -13.39
CA PRO A 69 -5.92 -6.25 -12.89
C PRO A 69 -7.10 -6.57 -11.95
N PRO A 70 -7.22 -5.89 -10.80
CA PRO A 70 -8.39 -6.02 -9.95
C PRO A 70 -9.61 -5.42 -10.66
N THR A 71 -10.77 -5.99 -10.37
CA THR A 71 -12.05 -5.43 -10.80
C THR A 71 -12.42 -4.21 -9.94
N PRO A 72 -13.25 -3.28 -10.44
CA PRO A 72 -13.71 -2.14 -9.66
C PRO A 72 -14.30 -2.53 -8.29
N LYS A 73 -15.09 -3.61 -8.26
CA LYS A 73 -15.70 -4.13 -7.03
C LYS A 73 -14.66 -4.63 -6.02
N GLU A 74 -13.59 -5.25 -6.49
CA GLU A 74 -12.49 -5.69 -5.62
C GLU A 74 -11.73 -4.48 -5.06
N THR A 75 -11.48 -3.46 -5.88
CA THR A 75 -10.85 -2.22 -5.44
C THR A 75 -11.72 -1.45 -4.44
N GLU A 76 -13.04 -1.39 -4.66
CA GLU A 76 -14.00 -0.82 -3.70
C GLU A 76 -14.01 -1.58 -2.37
N ALA A 77 -13.94 -2.91 -2.41
CA ALA A 77 -13.86 -3.72 -1.21
C ALA A 77 -12.55 -3.46 -0.43
N ALA A 78 -11.43 -3.31 -1.14
CA ALA A 78 -10.16 -2.94 -0.52
C ALA A 78 -10.21 -1.55 0.13
N LEU A 79 -10.84 -0.56 -0.54
CA LEU A 79 -11.08 0.77 0.04
C LEU A 79 -11.94 0.69 1.30
N ALA A 80 -13.04 -0.05 1.25
CA ALA A 80 -13.93 -0.21 2.41
C ALA A 80 -13.23 -0.89 3.59
N ALA A 81 -12.40 -1.92 3.34
CA ALA A 81 -11.60 -2.57 4.37
C ALA A 81 -10.58 -1.60 4.99
N LEU A 82 -9.95 -0.77 4.14
CA LEU A 82 -9.03 0.27 4.56
C LEU A 82 -9.73 1.36 5.40
N ASP A 83 -10.99 1.67 5.16
CA ASP A 83 -11.73 2.66 5.97
C ASP A 83 -12.29 2.04 7.27
N TYR A 84 -12.80 0.80 7.23
CA TYR A 84 -13.37 0.11 8.39
C TYR A 84 -12.36 -0.09 9.53
N ALA A 85 -11.08 -0.27 9.20
CA ALA A 85 -10.03 -0.40 10.19
C ALA A 85 -9.75 0.91 10.98
N GLN A 86 -10.44 2.03 10.68
CA GLN A 86 -10.39 3.28 11.47
C GLN A 86 -11.34 3.28 12.67
N THR A 87 -12.40 2.45 12.65
CA THR A 87 -13.38 2.42 13.74
C THR A 87 -12.78 1.69 14.96
N PRO A 88 -12.68 2.33 16.15
CA PRO A 88 -12.24 1.62 17.34
C PRO A 88 -13.26 0.52 17.63
N HIS A 89 -12.78 -0.72 17.65
CA HIS A 89 -13.58 -1.87 18.05
C HIS A 89 -14.09 -1.64 19.48
N PRO A 90 -15.41 -1.66 19.75
CA PRO A 90 -15.90 -1.60 21.12
C PRO A 90 -15.37 -2.82 21.85
N ARG A 91 -14.55 -2.60 22.89
CA ARG A 91 -14.12 -3.67 23.80
C ARG A 91 -15.38 -4.18 24.51
N THR A 92 -15.83 -5.36 24.14
CA THR A 92 -16.77 -6.17 24.93
C THR A 92 -16.08 -6.71 26.17
#